data_AF-A0A5E7SE02-F1
#
_entry.id   AF-A0A5E7SE02-F1
#
_cell.length_a   1.000
_cell.length_b   1.000
_cell.length_c   1.000
_cell.angle_alpha   90.00
_cell.angle_beta   90.00
_cell.angle_gamma   90.00
#
_symmetry.space_group_name_H-M   'P 1'
#
loop_
_entity.id
_entity.type
_entity.pdbx_description
1 polymer ?
#
loop_
_entity_poly.entity_id
_entity_poly.type
_entity_poly.pdbx_seq_one_letter_code
_entity_poly.pdbx_strand_id
1 'polypeptide(L)'
;MRRNEQVVAKVFELYERFGADDYIGEPVSQIEHMSQAAERAMAEGFDDEVVLAAFFHDIGHICPAENAENMGGFGVVSHERLGADYLRRAGFSERMARLVEYHVQAKRYLTLKEPGYYERLSEASRRTLEYQGGVMTAAEALAFEQDPLCEVSLRMRQWDEQAKEMLVPVIDLDVLKEKALRLLAE
;
A
#
# COMPACT_ATOMS: atom_id res chain seq x y z
N MET A 1 15.22 18.93 -15.33
CA MET A 1 13.98 18.23 -14.97
C MET A 1 13.06 19.22 -14.28
N ARG A 2 11.78 19.23 -14.65
CA ARG A 2 10.74 19.97 -13.93
C ARG A 2 10.61 19.39 -12.52
N ARG A 3 10.17 20.20 -11.53
CA ARG A 3 10.06 19.77 -10.11
C ARG A 3 9.35 18.42 -9.96
N ASN A 4 8.21 18.24 -10.65
CA ASN A 4 7.42 17.01 -10.57
C ASN A 4 8.16 15.79 -11.13
N GLU A 5 8.94 15.96 -12.21
CA GLU A 5 9.79 14.88 -12.76
C GLU A 5 10.85 14.44 -11.74
N GLN A 6 11.41 15.36 -10.96
CA GLN A 6 12.37 15.03 -9.89
C GLN A 6 11.71 14.30 -8.73
N VAL A 7 10.50 14.71 -8.35
CA VAL A 7 9.70 14.03 -7.32
C VAL A 7 9.40 12.60 -7.74
N VAL A 8 8.82 12.41 -8.94
CA VAL A 8 8.48 11.08 -9.45
C VAL A 8 9.74 10.21 -9.56
N ALA A 9 10.83 10.73 -10.12
CA ALA A 9 12.09 9.98 -10.18
C ALA A 9 12.56 9.53 -8.80
N LYS A 10 12.52 10.40 -7.78
CA LYS A 10 12.96 10.08 -6.42
C LYS A 10 12.08 9.03 -5.73
N VAL A 11 10.77 9.09 -5.94
CA VAL A 11 9.83 8.11 -5.39
C VAL A 11 10.05 6.74 -6.04
N PHE A 12 10.17 6.70 -7.37
CA PHE A 12 10.38 5.44 -8.10
C PHE A 12 11.79 4.87 -7.95
N GLU A 13 12.81 5.70 -7.65
CA GLU A 13 14.17 5.23 -7.31
C GLU A 13 14.15 4.28 -6.10
N LEU A 14 13.21 4.43 -5.17
CA LEU A 14 13.06 3.50 -4.04
C LEU A 14 12.76 2.08 -4.53
N TYR A 15 11.90 1.94 -5.53
CA TYR A 15 11.55 0.66 -6.13
C TYR A 15 12.71 0.08 -6.95
N GLU A 16 13.47 0.92 -7.64
CA GLU A 16 14.66 0.49 -8.37
C GLU A 16 15.76 -0.02 -7.43
N ARG A 17 15.85 0.53 -6.20
CA ARG A 17 16.90 0.19 -5.22
C ARG A 17 16.53 -0.93 -4.27
N PHE A 18 15.28 -0.98 -3.82
CA PHE A 18 14.82 -1.88 -2.75
C PHE A 18 13.64 -2.76 -3.19
N GLY A 19 13.05 -2.50 -4.35
CA GLY A 19 11.85 -3.20 -4.81
C GLY A 19 12.09 -4.69 -5.10
N ALA A 20 13.32 -5.08 -5.44
CA ALA A 20 13.70 -6.47 -5.70
C ALA A 20 13.96 -7.28 -4.42
N ASP A 21 13.95 -6.64 -3.24
CA ASP A 21 14.09 -7.34 -1.97
C ASP A 21 12.85 -8.19 -1.67
N ASP A 22 13.02 -9.25 -0.86
CA ASP A 22 11.95 -10.16 -0.46
C ASP A 22 10.78 -9.40 0.15
N TYR A 23 9.55 -9.70 -0.31
CA TYR A 23 8.34 -9.24 0.35
C TYR A 23 8.02 -10.16 1.53
N ILE A 24 8.79 -10.01 2.60
CA ILE A 24 8.47 -10.42 3.98
C ILE A 24 7.68 -11.75 4.09
N GLY A 25 8.34 -12.86 3.77
CA GLY A 25 7.75 -14.20 3.96
C GLY A 25 6.72 -14.61 2.90
N GLU A 26 6.52 -13.78 1.87
CA GLU A 26 5.72 -14.09 0.68
C GLU A 26 6.62 -14.48 -0.49
N PRO A 27 6.11 -15.22 -1.50
CA PRO A 27 6.92 -15.73 -2.60
C PRO A 27 7.12 -14.71 -3.74
N VAL A 28 7.09 -13.42 -3.44
CA VAL A 28 7.23 -12.30 -4.38
C VAL A 28 8.16 -11.23 -3.79
N SER A 29 8.74 -10.40 -4.64
CA SER A 29 9.47 -9.19 -4.22
C SER A 29 8.50 -8.04 -3.93
N GLN A 30 8.99 -7.00 -3.25
CA GLN A 30 8.16 -5.84 -2.90
C GLN A 30 7.54 -5.17 -4.12
N ILE A 31 8.32 -5.03 -5.20
CA ILE A 31 7.85 -4.40 -6.44
C ILE A 31 6.85 -5.29 -7.20
N GLU A 32 7.03 -6.60 -7.20
CA GLU A 32 6.08 -7.55 -7.80
C GLU A 32 4.73 -7.48 -7.10
N HIS A 33 4.73 -7.46 -5.77
CA HIS A 33 3.52 -7.32 -4.96
C HIS A 33 2.77 -6.00 -5.25
N MET A 34 3.46 -4.87 -5.12
CA MET A 34 2.87 -3.55 -5.34
C MET A 34 2.43 -3.35 -6.81
N SER A 35 3.16 -3.92 -7.77
CA SER A 35 2.79 -3.94 -9.19
C SER A 35 1.46 -4.67 -9.41
N GLN A 36 1.32 -5.90 -8.91
CA GLN A 36 0.11 -6.70 -9.07
C GLN A 36 -1.12 -6.00 -8.47
N ALA A 37 -0.96 -5.32 -7.32
CA ALA A 37 -2.05 -4.55 -6.72
C ALA A 37 -2.50 -3.39 -7.63
N ALA A 38 -1.55 -2.68 -8.24
CA ALA A 38 -1.84 -1.61 -9.19
C ALA A 38 -2.52 -2.13 -10.47
N GLU A 39 -2.07 -3.26 -11.01
CA GLU A 39 -2.68 -3.90 -12.18
C GLU A 39 -4.14 -4.30 -11.93
N ARG A 40 -4.45 -4.83 -10.74
CA ARG A 40 -5.84 -5.16 -10.36
C ARG A 40 -6.71 -3.91 -10.27
N ALA A 41 -6.20 -2.83 -9.68
CA ALA A 41 -6.91 -1.55 -9.65
C ALA A 41 -7.19 -1.01 -11.07
N MET A 42 -6.21 -1.12 -11.98
CA MET A 42 -6.36 -0.73 -13.38
C MET A 42 -7.38 -1.61 -14.12
N ALA A 43 -7.34 -2.92 -13.92
CA ALA A 43 -8.24 -3.88 -14.56
C ALA A 43 -9.70 -3.65 -14.16
N GLU A 44 -9.94 -3.16 -12.95
CA GLU A 44 -11.27 -2.81 -12.45
C GLU A 44 -11.72 -1.38 -12.82
N GLY A 45 -10.87 -0.62 -13.52
CA GLY A 45 -11.22 0.70 -14.04
C GLY A 45 -11.21 1.83 -13.02
N PHE A 46 -10.45 1.69 -11.93
CA PHE A 46 -10.28 2.75 -10.94
C PHE A 46 -9.43 3.92 -11.48
N ASP A 47 -9.59 5.08 -10.86
CA ASP A 47 -8.85 6.29 -11.23
C ASP A 47 -7.34 6.20 -10.94
N ASP A 48 -6.56 7.07 -11.58
CA ASP A 48 -5.09 7.09 -11.47
C ASP A 48 -4.59 7.21 -10.03
N GLU A 49 -5.34 7.89 -9.16
CA GLU A 49 -4.95 8.09 -7.78
C GLU A 49 -5.14 6.82 -6.95
N VAL A 50 -6.23 6.07 -7.16
CA VAL A 50 -6.44 4.76 -6.54
C VAL A 50 -5.43 3.73 -7.07
N VAL A 51 -5.15 3.73 -8.37
CA VAL A 51 -4.13 2.87 -8.98
C VAL A 51 -2.77 3.11 -8.34
N LEU A 52 -2.37 4.38 -8.20
CA LEU A 52 -1.10 4.72 -7.55
C LEU A 52 -1.11 4.47 -6.05
N ALA A 53 -2.24 4.67 -5.36
CA ALA A 53 -2.34 4.30 -3.95
C ALA A 53 -2.18 2.78 -3.76
N ALA A 54 -2.71 1.95 -4.65
CA ALA A 54 -2.49 0.50 -4.64
C ALA A 54 -1.01 0.15 -4.90
N PHE A 55 -0.35 0.85 -5.81
CA PHE A 55 1.10 0.67 -6.03
C PHE A 55 1.94 1.15 -4.84
N PHE A 56 1.55 2.23 -4.17
CA PHE A 56 2.34 2.82 -3.09
C PHE A 56 1.98 2.33 -1.68
N HIS A 57 1.01 1.41 -1.53
CA HIS A 57 0.45 1.10 -0.20
C HIS A 57 1.50 0.61 0.81
N ASP A 58 2.53 -0.10 0.33
CA ASP A 58 3.64 -0.62 1.14
C ASP A 58 4.96 0.15 0.98
N ILE A 59 4.95 1.33 0.34
CA ILE A 59 6.15 2.16 0.15
C ILE A 59 6.83 2.51 1.48
N GLY A 60 6.09 2.50 2.59
CA GLY A 60 6.60 2.70 3.93
C GLY A 60 7.69 1.70 4.36
N HIS A 61 7.74 0.51 3.75
CA HIS A 61 8.79 -0.47 3.99
C HIS A 61 10.13 -0.11 3.35
N ILE A 62 10.12 0.69 2.27
CA ILE A 62 11.32 1.04 1.49
C ILE A 62 11.66 2.53 1.52
N CYS A 63 10.77 3.37 2.06
CA CYS A 63 11.02 4.80 2.16
C CYS A 63 12.00 5.13 3.30
N PRO A 64 12.79 6.20 3.18
CA PRO A 64 13.68 6.62 4.25
C PRO A 64 12.86 7.10 5.46
N ALA A 65 13.09 6.48 6.62
CA ALA A 65 12.50 6.89 7.89
C ALA A 65 13.57 6.94 8.98
N GLU A 66 13.71 8.10 9.63
CA GLU A 66 14.58 8.23 10.80
C GLU A 66 13.99 7.42 11.96
N ASN A 67 14.77 6.50 12.53
CA ASN A 67 14.38 5.63 13.64
C ASN A 67 13.18 4.70 13.35
N ALA A 68 13.04 4.21 12.12
CA ALA A 68 12.07 3.16 11.81
C ALA A 68 12.32 1.91 12.69
N GLU A 69 11.38 1.64 13.59
CA GLU A 69 11.36 0.39 14.36
C GLU A 69 10.92 -0.77 13.45
N ASN A 70 11.44 -1.96 13.73
CA ASN A 70 11.21 -3.16 12.93
C ASN A 70 10.14 -4.05 13.58
N MET A 71 9.20 -4.58 12.79
CA MET A 71 8.14 -5.50 13.24
C MET A 71 8.65 -6.95 13.42
N GLY A 72 9.78 -7.13 14.11
CA GLY A 72 10.33 -8.47 14.41
C GLY A 72 10.71 -9.30 13.17
N GLY A 73 11.21 -8.65 12.12
CA GLY A 73 11.52 -9.23 10.81
C GLY A 73 10.40 -9.10 9.80
N PHE A 74 9.20 -8.70 10.22
CA PHE A 74 8.01 -8.62 9.37
C PHE A 74 7.75 -7.21 8.78
N GLY A 75 8.80 -6.41 8.60
CA GLY A 75 8.71 -5.07 8.01
C GLY A 75 8.93 -3.93 9.00
N VAL A 76 8.43 -2.75 8.65
CA VAL A 76 8.62 -1.50 9.40
C VAL A 76 7.36 -1.18 10.20
N VAL A 77 7.51 -0.81 11.47
CA VAL A 77 6.39 -0.41 12.32
C VAL A 77 5.70 0.83 11.74
N SER A 78 4.36 0.79 11.65
CA SER A 78 3.55 1.88 11.09
C SER A 78 3.91 2.26 9.65
N HIS A 79 4.26 1.29 8.80
CA HIS A 79 4.66 1.53 7.41
C HIS A 79 3.56 2.26 6.62
N GLU A 80 2.29 2.00 6.92
CA GLU A 80 1.16 2.68 6.30
C GLU A 80 1.20 4.19 6.55
N ARG A 81 1.59 4.61 7.75
CA ARG A 81 1.73 6.03 8.12
C ARG A 81 2.99 6.64 7.54
N LEU A 82 4.12 5.93 7.64
CA LEU A 82 5.40 6.39 7.09
C LEU A 82 5.32 6.60 5.58
N GLY A 83 4.69 5.66 4.87
CA GLY A 83 4.45 5.74 3.44
C GLY A 83 3.51 6.90 3.07
N ALA A 84 2.37 7.02 3.76
CA ALA A 84 1.44 8.12 3.56
C ALA A 84 2.11 9.49 3.78
N ASP A 85 2.86 9.66 4.87
CA ASP A 85 3.57 10.90 5.17
C ASP A 85 4.68 11.21 4.18
N TYR A 86 5.38 10.17 3.69
CA TYR A 86 6.38 10.32 2.64
C TYR A 86 5.73 10.85 1.35
N LEU A 87 4.58 10.30 0.94
CA LEU A 87 3.85 10.73 -0.25
C LEU A 87 3.26 12.15 -0.09
N ARG A 88 2.73 12.51 1.09
CA ARG A 88 2.31 13.88 1.41
C ARG A 88 3.45 14.87 1.23
N ARG A 89 4.63 14.56 1.78
CA ARG A 89 5.85 15.40 1.62
C ARG A 89 6.33 15.48 0.18
N ALA A 90 6.13 14.43 -0.61
CA ALA A 90 6.41 14.42 -2.05
C ALA A 90 5.44 15.30 -2.85
N GLY A 91 4.26 15.62 -2.30
CA GLY A 91 3.28 16.52 -2.90
C GLY A 91 2.06 15.80 -3.49
N PHE A 92 1.89 14.50 -3.25
CA PHE A 92 0.66 13.79 -3.61
C PHE A 92 -0.52 14.23 -2.73
N SER A 93 -1.73 14.04 -3.26
CA SER A 93 -2.96 14.49 -2.60
C SER A 93 -3.19 13.78 -1.26
N GLU A 94 -3.97 14.43 -0.40
CA GLU A 94 -4.38 13.83 0.88
C GLU A 94 -5.21 12.55 0.67
N ARG A 95 -6.01 12.49 -0.40
CA ARG A 95 -6.79 11.29 -0.72
C ARG A 95 -5.88 10.11 -1.05
N MET A 96 -4.85 10.29 -1.88
CA MET A 96 -3.86 9.22 -2.15
C MET A 96 -3.15 8.76 -0.88
N ALA A 97 -2.65 9.70 -0.08
CA ALA A 97 -1.93 9.38 1.15
C ALA A 97 -2.82 8.63 2.16
N ARG A 98 -4.09 9.03 2.30
CA ARG A 98 -5.04 8.33 3.19
C ARG A 98 -5.37 6.93 2.69
N LEU A 99 -5.49 6.71 1.38
CA LEU A 99 -5.70 5.37 0.83
C LEU A 99 -4.52 4.44 1.16
N VAL A 100 -3.29 4.95 1.04
CA VAL A 100 -2.07 4.23 1.46
C VAL A 100 -2.10 3.94 2.96
N GLU A 101 -2.46 4.92 3.80
CA GLU A 101 -2.55 4.74 5.25
C GLU A 101 -3.64 3.72 5.65
N TYR A 102 -4.73 3.65 4.89
CA TYR A 102 -5.93 2.91 5.26
C TYR A 102 -5.89 1.42 4.94
N HIS A 103 -4.91 0.93 4.18
CA HIS A 103 -4.83 -0.50 3.86
C HIS A 103 -4.69 -1.38 5.13
N VAL A 104 -3.99 -0.90 6.17
CA VAL A 104 -3.93 -1.59 7.47
C VAL A 104 -5.27 -1.52 8.21
N GLN A 105 -5.96 -0.37 8.20
CA GLN A 105 -7.27 -0.25 8.82
C GLN A 105 -8.30 -1.17 8.14
N ALA A 106 -8.25 -1.26 6.80
CA ALA A 106 -9.05 -2.19 6.03
C ALA A 106 -8.77 -3.66 6.43
N LYS A 107 -7.52 -4.05 6.65
CA LYS A 107 -7.18 -5.38 7.18
C LYS A 107 -7.83 -5.64 8.54
N ARG A 108 -7.66 -4.71 9.49
CA ARG A 108 -8.22 -4.84 10.85
C ARG A 108 -9.74 -4.92 10.83
N TYR A 109 -10.38 -4.15 9.96
CA TYR A 109 -11.83 -4.14 9.75
C TYR A 109 -12.34 -5.46 9.15
N LEU A 110 -11.74 -5.91 8.04
CA LEU A 110 -12.16 -7.15 7.37
C LEU A 110 -12.02 -8.36 8.29
N THR A 111 -10.97 -8.37 9.11
CA THR A 111 -10.77 -9.40 10.14
C THR A 111 -11.90 -9.43 11.18
N LEU A 112 -12.53 -8.29 11.48
CA LEU A 112 -13.69 -8.23 12.36
C LEU A 112 -14.98 -8.66 11.66
N LYS A 113 -15.19 -8.17 10.44
CA LYS A 113 -16.52 -8.15 9.79
C LYS A 113 -16.76 -9.31 8.83
N GLU A 114 -15.71 -9.88 8.26
CA GLU A 114 -15.83 -10.96 7.30
C GLU A 114 -15.39 -12.30 7.92
N PRO A 115 -16.33 -13.23 8.18
CA PRO A 115 -15.98 -14.56 8.66
C PRO A 115 -15.00 -15.27 7.72
N GLY A 116 -13.95 -15.87 8.27
CA GLY A 116 -12.93 -16.56 7.48
C GLY A 116 -11.82 -15.65 6.93
N TYR A 117 -11.89 -14.32 7.14
CA TYR A 117 -10.88 -13.39 6.61
C TYR A 117 -9.51 -13.59 7.28
N TYR A 118 -9.49 -13.79 8.61
CA TYR A 118 -8.26 -14.00 9.37
C TYR A 118 -7.46 -15.21 8.86
N GLU A 119 -8.15 -16.28 8.48
CA GLU A 119 -7.56 -17.52 7.98
C GLU A 119 -6.94 -17.37 6.59
N ARG A 120 -7.44 -16.42 5.79
CA ARG A 120 -6.92 -16.12 4.45
C ARG A 120 -5.71 -15.20 4.48
N LEU A 121 -5.50 -14.46 5.56
CA LEU A 121 -4.27 -13.67 5.74
C LEU A 121 -3.06 -14.59 5.67
N SER A 122 -2.00 -14.12 5.01
CA SER A 122 -0.70 -14.78 5.09
C SER A 122 -0.16 -14.82 6.52
N GLU A 123 0.86 -15.65 6.76
CA GLU A 123 1.50 -15.72 8.06
C GLU A 123 2.07 -14.35 8.47
N ALA A 124 2.77 -13.66 7.57
CA ALA A 124 3.29 -12.32 7.81
C ALA A 124 2.18 -11.32 8.13
N SER A 125 1.06 -11.34 7.38
CA SER A 125 -0.07 -10.44 7.62
C SER A 125 -0.77 -10.67 8.96
N ARG A 126 -0.83 -11.94 9.42
CA ARG A 126 -1.35 -12.29 10.76
C ARG A 126 -0.42 -11.81 11.87
N ARG A 127 0.89 -12.00 11.72
CA ARG A 127 1.89 -11.54 12.69
C ARG A 127 1.87 -10.03 12.85
N THR A 128 1.84 -9.30 11.74
CA THR A 128 1.82 -7.82 11.76
C THR A 128 0.52 -7.24 12.29
N LEU A 129 -0.60 -7.98 12.21
CA LEU A 129 -1.89 -7.51 12.74
C LEU A 129 -1.83 -7.19 14.24
N GLU A 130 -1.09 -7.97 15.03
CA GLU A 130 -0.94 -7.74 16.47
C GLU A 130 -0.19 -6.43 16.75
N TYR A 131 0.87 -6.14 16.00
CA TYR A 131 1.62 -4.87 16.07
C TYR A 131 0.80 -3.66 15.60
N GLN A 132 -0.24 -3.89 14.81
CA GLN A 132 -1.10 -2.87 14.22
C GLN A 132 -2.36 -2.60 15.06
N GLY A 133 -2.43 -3.12 16.29
CA GLY A 133 -3.56 -2.91 17.20
C GLY A 133 -4.67 -3.95 17.06
N GLY A 134 -4.40 -5.09 16.41
CA GLY A 134 -5.29 -6.24 16.37
C GLY A 134 -6.58 -6.01 15.56
N VAL A 135 -7.53 -6.93 15.74
CA VAL A 135 -8.89 -6.81 15.18
C VAL A 135 -9.55 -5.54 15.72
N MET A 136 -10.26 -4.81 14.86
CA MET A 136 -11.00 -3.62 15.28
C MET A 136 -12.04 -3.93 16.37
N THR A 137 -12.26 -2.98 17.26
CA THR A 137 -13.45 -2.90 18.09
C THR A 137 -14.67 -2.48 17.26
N ALA A 138 -15.89 -2.71 17.78
CA ALA A 138 -17.11 -2.28 17.10
C ALA A 138 -17.17 -0.75 16.87
N ALA A 139 -16.59 0.04 17.78
CA ALA A 139 -16.54 1.49 17.65
C ALA A 139 -15.57 1.95 16.55
N GLU A 140 -14.38 1.35 16.47
CA GLU A 140 -13.43 1.61 15.38
C GLU A 140 -14.03 1.23 14.02
N ALA A 141 -14.71 0.08 13.94
CA ALA A 141 -15.33 -0.37 12.71
C ALA A 141 -16.45 0.57 12.25
N LEU A 142 -17.31 1.03 13.16
CA LEU A 142 -18.35 2.01 12.84
C LEU A 142 -17.76 3.35 12.36
N ALA A 143 -16.66 3.80 12.96
CA ALA A 143 -15.99 5.02 12.51
C ALA A 143 -15.36 4.84 11.12
N PHE A 144 -14.75 3.68 10.85
CA PHE A 144 -14.18 3.36 9.55
C PHE A 144 -15.24 3.26 8.44
N GLU A 145 -16.40 2.67 8.73
CA GLU A 145 -17.54 2.58 7.81
C GLU A 145 -18.12 3.94 7.39
N GLN A 146 -17.93 4.97 8.21
CA GLN A 146 -18.40 6.34 7.92
C GLN A 146 -17.45 7.12 7.00
N ASP A 147 -16.24 6.61 6.77
CA ASP A 147 -15.29 7.30 5.91
C ASP A 147 -15.61 7.08 4.42
N PRO A 148 -15.63 8.13 3.58
CA PRO A 148 -15.88 7.99 2.14
C PRO A 148 -14.88 7.09 1.41
N LEU A 149 -13.68 6.87 1.97
CA LEU A 149 -12.66 5.99 1.40
C LEU A 149 -12.80 4.53 1.86
N CYS A 150 -13.74 4.22 2.76
CA CYS A 150 -13.91 2.88 3.32
C CYS A 150 -14.01 1.81 2.22
N GLU A 151 -14.96 1.96 1.30
CA GLU A 151 -15.24 0.96 0.26
C GLU A 151 -14.02 0.69 -0.63
N VAL A 152 -13.34 1.74 -1.09
CA VAL A 152 -12.14 1.61 -1.92
C VAL A 152 -10.96 1.06 -1.12
N SER A 153 -10.79 1.42 0.15
CA SER A 153 -9.75 0.84 1.00
C SER A 153 -9.97 -0.64 1.26
N LEU A 154 -11.22 -1.08 1.45
CA LEU A 154 -11.56 -2.50 1.55
C LEU A 154 -11.21 -3.24 0.26
N ARG A 155 -11.51 -2.65 -0.90
CA ARG A 155 -11.19 -3.24 -2.18
C ARG A 155 -9.67 -3.30 -2.42
N MET A 156 -8.94 -2.24 -2.08
CA MET A 156 -7.48 -2.22 -2.11
C MET A 156 -6.87 -3.33 -1.26
N ARG A 157 -7.42 -3.57 -0.05
CA ARG A 157 -6.91 -4.65 0.79
C ARG A 157 -7.17 -6.04 0.19
N GLN A 158 -8.24 -6.22 -0.57
CA GLN A 158 -8.45 -7.46 -1.31
C GLN A 158 -7.43 -7.64 -2.43
N TRP A 159 -7.03 -6.57 -3.12
CA TRP A 159 -5.96 -6.63 -4.12
C TRP A 159 -4.60 -6.95 -3.49
N ASP A 160 -4.27 -6.33 -2.36
CA ASP A 160 -3.09 -6.64 -1.54
C ASP A 160 -3.03 -8.15 -1.22
N GLU A 161 -4.10 -8.76 -0.69
CA GLU A 161 -4.06 -10.21 -0.44
C GLU A 161 -3.92 -11.07 -1.71
N GLN A 162 -4.44 -10.61 -2.85
CA GLN A 162 -4.35 -11.34 -4.12
C GLN A 162 -3.02 -11.11 -4.85
N ALA A 163 -2.25 -10.07 -4.51
CA ALA A 163 -1.05 -9.63 -5.20
C ALA A 163 0.20 -10.42 -4.78
N LYS A 164 0.10 -11.75 -4.76
CA LYS A 164 1.14 -12.67 -4.26
C LYS A 164 1.38 -13.82 -5.23
N GLU A 165 0.98 -13.63 -6.49
CA GLU A 165 1.12 -14.64 -7.54
C GLU A 165 2.56 -14.67 -8.04
N MET A 166 3.17 -15.86 -8.06
CA MET A 166 4.53 -16.03 -8.58
C MET A 166 4.54 -15.92 -10.11
N LEU A 167 5.67 -15.46 -10.66
CA LEU A 167 5.93 -15.40 -12.11
C LEU A 167 5.02 -14.42 -12.88
N VAL A 168 4.40 -13.46 -12.19
CA VAL A 168 3.73 -12.33 -12.84
C VAL A 168 4.75 -11.24 -13.13
N PRO A 169 4.92 -10.80 -14.40
CA PRO A 169 5.83 -9.71 -14.72
C PRO A 169 5.44 -8.41 -14.03
N VAL A 170 6.44 -7.63 -13.60
CA VAL A 170 6.22 -6.27 -13.12
C VAL A 170 5.66 -5.41 -14.27
N ILE A 171 4.63 -4.62 -13.99
CA ILE A 171 4.05 -3.65 -14.92
C ILE A 171 5.14 -2.67 -15.37
N ASP A 172 5.03 -2.19 -16.60
CA ASP A 172 5.88 -1.09 -17.06
C ASP A 172 5.72 0.12 -16.13
N LEU A 173 6.79 0.42 -15.37
CA LEU A 173 6.79 1.50 -14.39
C LEU A 173 6.61 2.86 -15.05
N ASP A 174 6.92 3.02 -16.34
CA ASP A 174 6.71 4.28 -17.04
C ASP A 174 5.22 4.62 -17.12
N VAL A 175 4.33 3.62 -17.20
CA VAL A 175 2.87 3.83 -17.12
C VAL A 175 2.48 4.45 -15.78
N LEU A 176 3.06 3.98 -14.68
CA LEU A 176 2.80 4.50 -13.35
C LEU A 176 3.45 5.88 -13.12
N LYS A 177 4.68 6.07 -13.62
CA LYS A 177 5.38 7.36 -13.59
C LYS A 177 4.60 8.44 -14.33
N GLU A 178 4.02 8.13 -15.49
CA GLU A 178 3.16 9.05 -16.25
C GLU A 178 1.89 9.44 -15.47
N LYS A 179 1.21 8.47 -14.85
CA LYS A 179 0.05 8.75 -13.96
C LYS A 179 0.44 9.69 -12.82
N ALA A 180 1.59 9.42 -12.18
CA ALA A 180 2.06 10.21 -11.05
C ALA A 180 2.39 11.65 -11.47
N LEU A 181 2.98 11.83 -12.66
CA LEU A 181 3.25 13.16 -13.22
C LEU A 181 1.97 13.95 -13.49
N ARG A 182 0.90 13.30 -13.98
CA ARG A 182 -0.40 13.94 -14.19
C ARG A 182 -1.00 14.43 -12.88
N LEU A 183 -1.07 13.57 -11.87
CA LEU A 183 -1.65 13.93 -10.58
C LEU A 183 -0.87 15.03 -9.84
N LEU A 184 0.45 15.10 -9.99
CA LEU A 184 1.26 16.18 -9.40
C LEU A 184 1.15 17.52 -10.16
N ALA A 185 0.58 17.51 -11.36
CA ALA A 185 0.42 18.71 -12.19
C ALA A 185 -0.97 19.37 -12.04
N GLU A 186 -1.90 18.70 -11.36
CA GLU A 186 -3.24 19.19 -11.00
C GLU A 186 -3.20 20.08 -9.74
#